data_AF-A0AAV1ZBL6-F1
#
_entry.id   AF-A0AAV1ZBL6-F1
#
_cell.length_a   1.000
_cell.length_b   1.000
_cell.length_c   1.000
_cell.angle_alpha   90.00
_cell.angle_beta   90.00
_cell.angle_gamma   90.00
#
_symmetry.space_group_name_H-M   'P 1'
#
loop_
_entity.id
_entity.type
_entity.pdbx_description
1 polymer ?
#
loop_
_entity_poly.entity_id
_entity_poly.type
_entity_poly.pdbx_seq_one_letter_code
_entity_poly.pdbx_strand_id
1 'polypeptide(L)'
;MSDNGRRYELHEAVFENDLMRVAAALRTHDVAQKDVHGNTPIHIAVMKGHKECVQLLLAHNAPVKVKNKLGWSPLAEAISYGDRQTISSLIRKMKQQSRESMEVRRPDLTLALSQIGNFFMELKWDFQSWVPLVSRILPSDVCRIHKKGSNIRLDTTLVDFNDMKWERGDISFIFMGDRKPSHSLVVLDNKLKVFQKMRYEETEGEIEDEVDILMSSDVVAAQISTKSITFSRAQSGWLFRGDKTEKIGLFLADVYVINGLYLESKKRREHLTNEDLQKNKALLENLARNGNFNVDNAELQRRKSLLPPEKWPITWEEYINSNDQYIHLGRPMVCKETRKHFKATVAMSEDFPLSVESLLNVLEVIAPFKHFKKLRDFVRMKLPSGFPVKLDIPILPTVSACITFQDFRFNIEIPDSYFEIPRDYIEDPTRFPDL
;
A
#
# COMPACT_ATOMS: atom_id res chain seq x y z
N MET A 1 -42.40 0.39 8.46
CA MET A 1 -40.99 0.37 8.03
C MET A 1 -40.55 1.81 7.83
N SER A 2 -39.56 2.27 8.60
CA SER A 2 -38.93 3.56 8.35
C SER A 2 -38.27 3.56 6.96
N ASP A 3 -38.10 4.74 6.34
CA ASP A 3 -37.45 4.88 5.03
C ASP A 3 -36.04 4.24 5.02
N ASN A 4 -35.34 4.31 6.15
CA ASN A 4 -34.03 3.67 6.37
C ASN A 4 -34.09 2.13 6.41
N GLY A 5 -35.18 1.53 6.91
CA GLY A 5 -35.30 0.06 7.01
C GLY A 5 -35.35 -0.63 5.65
N ARG A 6 -36.04 -0.03 4.67
CA ARG A 6 -36.02 -0.53 3.28
C ARG A 6 -34.68 -0.26 2.59
N ARG A 7 -34.06 0.90 2.87
CA ARG A 7 -32.79 1.28 2.22
C ARG A 7 -31.62 0.40 2.63
N TYR A 8 -31.61 -0.09 3.86
CA TYR A 8 -30.49 -0.83 4.46
C TYR A 8 -30.89 -2.24 4.88
N GLU A 9 -31.83 -2.86 4.16
CA GLU A 9 -32.37 -4.20 4.45
C GLU A 9 -31.27 -5.27 4.51
N LEU A 10 -30.28 -5.22 3.60
CA LEU A 10 -29.13 -6.13 3.62
C LEU A 10 -28.28 -5.95 4.89
N HIS A 11 -28.06 -4.71 5.33
CA HIS A 11 -27.31 -4.43 6.56
C HIS A 11 -28.04 -4.90 7.80
N GLU A 12 -29.36 -4.69 7.87
CA GLU A 12 -30.22 -5.18 8.96
C GLU A 12 -30.18 -6.71 9.05
N ALA A 13 -30.39 -7.40 7.91
CA ALA A 13 -30.32 -8.86 7.86
C ALA A 13 -28.96 -9.41 8.33
N VAL A 14 -27.86 -8.76 7.93
CA VAL A 14 -26.52 -9.10 8.43
C VAL A 14 -26.38 -8.79 9.91
N PHE A 15 -26.91 -7.66 10.38
CA PHE A 15 -26.86 -7.25 11.78
C PHE A 15 -27.57 -8.24 12.70
N GLU A 16 -28.67 -8.84 12.24
CA GLU A 16 -29.46 -9.83 12.96
C GLU A 16 -28.95 -11.27 12.79
N ASN A 17 -27.94 -11.48 11.94
CA ASN A 17 -27.42 -12.79 11.54
C ASN A 17 -28.46 -13.69 10.86
N ASP A 18 -29.42 -13.10 10.12
CA ASP A 18 -30.42 -13.86 9.38
C ASP A 18 -29.90 -14.19 7.97
N LEU A 19 -29.25 -15.35 7.85
CA LEU A 19 -28.66 -15.81 6.58
C LEU A 19 -29.66 -15.88 5.42
N MET A 20 -30.92 -16.24 5.69
CA MET A 20 -31.95 -16.37 4.67
C MET A 20 -32.34 -15.00 4.13
N ARG A 21 -32.52 -14.01 5.02
CA ARG A 21 -32.75 -12.61 4.61
C ARG A 21 -31.53 -12.02 3.91
N VAL A 22 -30.30 -12.32 4.36
CA VAL A 22 -29.08 -11.88 3.66
C VAL A 22 -29.05 -12.42 2.23
N ALA A 23 -29.27 -13.73 2.05
CA ALA A 23 -29.30 -14.35 0.72
C ALA A 23 -30.42 -13.76 -0.16
N ALA A 24 -31.58 -13.46 0.42
CA ALA A 24 -32.68 -12.83 -0.30
C ALA A 24 -32.33 -11.40 -0.73
N ALA A 25 -31.82 -10.58 0.19
CA ALA A 25 -31.48 -9.19 -0.05
C ALA A 25 -30.32 -9.02 -1.05
N LEU A 26 -29.35 -9.94 -1.08
CA LEU A 26 -28.23 -9.94 -2.05
C LEU A 26 -28.67 -10.05 -3.52
N ARG A 27 -29.91 -10.47 -3.79
CA ARG A 27 -30.45 -10.54 -5.16
C ARG A 27 -30.87 -9.18 -5.70
N THR A 28 -31.16 -8.22 -4.82
CA THR A 28 -31.75 -6.92 -5.19
C THR A 28 -30.97 -5.72 -4.66
N HIS A 29 -30.06 -5.92 -3.70
CA HIS A 29 -29.30 -4.85 -3.06
C HIS A 29 -27.81 -4.93 -3.42
N ASP A 30 -27.17 -3.76 -3.50
CA ASP A 30 -25.73 -3.65 -3.75
C ASP A 30 -24.93 -4.04 -2.49
N VAL A 31 -24.08 -5.07 -2.63
CA VAL A 31 -23.19 -5.54 -1.56
C VAL A 31 -22.12 -4.51 -1.16
N ALA A 32 -21.86 -3.51 -2.02
CA ALA A 32 -20.95 -2.40 -1.75
C ALA A 32 -21.62 -1.18 -1.10
N GLN A 33 -22.96 -1.20 -0.94
CA GLN A 33 -23.70 -0.08 -0.36
C GLN A 33 -23.22 0.22 1.07
N LYS A 34 -23.04 1.50 1.37
CA LYS A 34 -22.65 1.98 2.70
C LYS A 34 -23.87 2.46 3.48
N ASP A 35 -23.93 2.10 4.75
CA ASP A 35 -24.90 2.62 5.70
C ASP A 35 -24.58 4.05 6.17
N VAL A 36 -25.34 4.54 7.14
CA VAL A 36 -25.16 5.87 7.75
C VAL A 36 -23.79 6.03 8.44
N HIS A 37 -23.13 4.94 8.82
CA HIS A 37 -21.79 4.91 9.42
C HIS A 37 -20.68 4.71 8.38
N GLY A 38 -21.05 4.60 7.10
CA GLY A 38 -20.12 4.28 6.03
C GLY A 38 -19.74 2.79 5.97
N ASN A 39 -20.36 1.94 6.79
CA ASN A 39 -20.09 0.51 6.83
C ASN A 39 -20.83 -0.17 5.67
N THR A 40 -20.11 -1.04 4.96
CA THR A 40 -20.73 -2.02 4.08
C THR A 40 -21.26 -3.21 4.90
N PRO A 41 -22.15 -4.06 4.37
CA PRO A 41 -22.66 -5.21 5.11
C PRO A 41 -21.54 -6.08 5.69
N ILE A 42 -20.42 -6.24 4.96
CA ILE A 42 -19.29 -7.04 5.44
C ILE A 42 -18.57 -6.41 6.64
N HIS A 43 -18.56 -5.08 6.80
CA HIS A 43 -18.05 -4.47 8.04
C HIS A 43 -18.89 -4.90 9.25
N ILE A 44 -20.23 -4.89 9.11
CA ILE A 44 -21.15 -5.30 10.19
C ILE A 44 -20.95 -6.78 10.51
N ALA A 45 -20.92 -7.65 9.50
CA ALA A 45 -20.72 -9.09 9.68
C ALA A 45 -19.43 -9.38 10.45
N VAL A 46 -18.33 -8.69 10.09
CA VAL A 46 -17.03 -8.84 10.74
C VAL A 46 -17.05 -8.32 12.18
N MET A 47 -17.54 -7.10 12.41
CA MET A 47 -17.58 -6.50 13.76
C MET A 47 -18.41 -7.33 14.74
N LYS A 48 -19.49 -7.96 14.27
CA LYS A 48 -20.36 -8.84 15.07
C LYS A 48 -19.92 -10.31 15.11
N GLY A 49 -18.92 -10.70 14.31
CA GLY A 49 -18.42 -12.07 14.25
C GLY A 49 -19.32 -13.08 13.52
N HIS A 50 -20.19 -12.62 12.62
CA HIS A 50 -21.13 -13.44 11.86
C HIS A 50 -20.43 -14.11 10.67
N LYS A 51 -19.71 -15.21 10.93
CA LYS A 51 -18.80 -15.85 9.95
C LYS A 51 -19.51 -16.29 8.68
N GLU A 52 -20.69 -16.88 8.79
CA GLU A 52 -21.47 -17.37 7.67
C GLU A 52 -21.94 -16.21 6.77
N CYS A 53 -22.35 -15.08 7.38
CA CYS A 53 -22.64 -13.85 6.66
C CYS A 53 -21.38 -13.35 5.92
N VAL A 54 -20.21 -13.37 6.57
CA VAL A 54 -18.94 -12.98 5.90
C VAL A 54 -18.69 -13.85 4.67
N GLN A 55 -18.78 -15.17 4.79
CA GLN A 55 -18.52 -16.07 3.65
C GLN A 55 -19.50 -15.82 2.50
N LEU A 56 -20.80 -15.66 2.81
CA LEU A 56 -21.82 -15.38 1.80
C LEU A 56 -21.56 -14.04 1.09
N LEU A 57 -21.24 -12.98 1.83
CA LEU A 57 -20.91 -11.67 1.26
C LEU A 57 -19.65 -11.73 0.37
N LEU A 58 -18.61 -12.46 0.79
CA LEU A 58 -17.39 -12.65 0.00
C LEU A 58 -17.64 -13.43 -1.30
N ALA A 59 -18.52 -14.44 -1.27
CA ALA A 59 -18.95 -15.17 -2.46
C ALA A 59 -19.66 -14.26 -3.47
N HIS A 60 -20.38 -13.24 -2.98
CA HIS A 60 -21.00 -12.18 -3.80
C HIS A 60 -20.08 -10.99 -4.09
N ASN A 61 -18.75 -11.17 -4.04
CA ASN A 61 -17.76 -10.14 -4.37
C ASN A 61 -17.85 -8.86 -3.53
N ALA A 62 -18.26 -8.95 -2.25
CA ALA A 62 -18.20 -7.82 -1.33
C ALA A 62 -16.80 -7.16 -1.34
N PRO A 63 -16.70 -5.83 -1.50
CA PRO A 63 -15.41 -5.17 -1.53
C PRO A 63 -14.76 -5.19 -0.14
N VAL A 64 -13.49 -5.61 -0.06
CA VAL A 64 -12.77 -5.75 1.23
C VAL A 64 -11.73 -4.65 1.49
N LYS A 65 -11.50 -3.76 0.52
CA LYS A 65 -10.58 -2.61 0.65
C LYS A 65 -11.30 -1.28 0.94
N VAL A 66 -12.63 -1.26 0.88
CA VAL A 66 -13.43 -0.06 1.17
C VAL A 66 -13.27 0.36 2.61
N LYS A 67 -13.22 1.67 2.86
CA LYS A 67 -13.12 2.22 4.21
C LYS A 67 -14.47 2.76 4.70
N ASN A 68 -14.80 2.53 5.97
CA ASN A 68 -15.92 3.16 6.66
C ASN A 68 -15.64 4.64 6.99
N LYS A 69 -16.58 5.35 7.65
CA LYS A 69 -16.39 6.76 8.01
C LYS A 69 -15.21 6.99 8.96
N LEU A 70 -14.82 5.98 9.74
CA LEU A 70 -13.63 6.06 10.61
C LEU A 70 -12.30 5.83 9.87
N GLY A 71 -12.35 5.36 8.62
CA GLY A 71 -11.18 5.10 7.78
C GLY A 71 -10.68 3.66 7.82
N TRP A 72 -11.43 2.73 8.41
CA TRP A 72 -11.07 1.32 8.56
C TRP A 72 -11.72 0.45 7.49
N SER A 73 -11.00 -0.57 7.01
CA SER A 73 -11.51 -1.58 6.09
C SER A 73 -12.11 -2.79 6.82
N PRO A 74 -12.89 -3.64 6.14
CA PRO A 74 -13.36 -4.91 6.72
C PRO A 74 -12.22 -5.77 7.28
N LEU A 75 -11.06 -5.82 6.59
CA LEU A 75 -9.88 -6.52 7.08
C LEU A 75 -9.34 -5.92 8.39
N ALA A 76 -9.28 -4.58 8.49
CA ALA A 76 -8.85 -3.91 9.72
C ALA A 76 -9.80 -4.21 10.90
N GLU A 77 -11.12 -4.24 10.65
CA GLU A 77 -12.10 -4.63 11.67
C GLU A 77 -11.98 -6.11 12.05
N ALA A 78 -11.64 -7.00 11.12
CA ALA A 78 -11.47 -8.43 11.38
C ALA A 78 -10.24 -8.71 12.25
N ILE A 79 -9.14 -7.98 12.02
CA ILE A 79 -7.94 -8.06 12.86
C ILE A 79 -8.26 -7.62 14.28
N SER A 80 -9.00 -6.51 14.44
CA SER A 80 -9.46 -6.05 15.75
C SER A 80 -10.37 -7.06 16.45
N TYR A 81 -11.30 -7.68 15.71
CA TYR A 81 -12.14 -8.76 16.23
C TYR A 81 -11.28 -9.97 16.66
N GLY A 82 -10.29 -10.33 15.85
CA GLY A 82 -9.28 -11.34 16.13
C GLY A 82 -9.65 -12.77 15.77
N ASP A 83 -10.53 -12.98 14.78
CA ASP A 83 -10.88 -14.31 14.28
C ASP A 83 -10.03 -14.70 13.06
N ARG A 84 -9.13 -15.66 13.22
CA ARG A 84 -8.18 -16.07 12.18
C ARG A 84 -8.85 -16.46 10.86
N GLN A 85 -9.93 -17.23 10.94
CA GLN A 85 -10.59 -17.76 9.75
C GLN A 85 -11.23 -16.63 8.93
N THR A 86 -11.86 -15.68 9.60
CA THR A 86 -12.40 -14.46 8.99
C THR A 86 -11.28 -13.62 8.36
N ILE A 87 -10.18 -13.38 9.08
CA ILE A 87 -9.01 -12.63 8.58
C ILE A 87 -8.45 -13.30 7.33
N SER A 88 -8.20 -14.62 7.38
CA SER A 88 -7.68 -15.40 6.24
C SER A 88 -8.59 -15.30 5.02
N SER A 89 -9.90 -15.42 5.22
CA SER A 89 -10.89 -15.30 4.12
C SER A 89 -10.85 -13.91 3.48
N LEU A 90 -10.70 -12.85 4.27
CA LEU A 90 -10.58 -11.48 3.80
C LEU A 90 -9.26 -11.23 3.07
N ILE A 91 -8.14 -11.78 3.55
CA ILE A 91 -6.84 -11.69 2.87
C ILE A 91 -6.91 -12.36 1.50
N ARG A 92 -7.41 -13.61 1.44
CA ARG A 92 -7.63 -14.33 0.17
C ARG A 92 -8.45 -13.50 -0.80
N LYS A 93 -9.61 -12.98 -0.34
CA LYS A 93 -10.47 -12.16 -1.20
C LYS A 93 -9.82 -10.85 -1.61
N MET A 94 -9.07 -10.20 -0.72
CA MET A 94 -8.36 -8.95 -1.01
C MET A 94 -7.33 -9.16 -2.11
N LYS A 95 -6.55 -10.24 -2.04
CA LYS A 95 -5.53 -10.58 -3.03
C LYS A 95 -6.18 -10.97 -4.36
N GLN A 96 -7.24 -11.78 -4.33
CA GLN A 96 -8.05 -12.10 -5.51
C GLN A 96 -8.58 -10.82 -6.21
N GLN A 97 -9.26 -9.93 -5.49
CA GLN A 97 -9.80 -8.67 -6.05
C GLN A 97 -8.70 -7.77 -6.60
N SER A 98 -7.51 -7.78 -5.99
CA SER A 98 -6.35 -7.02 -6.49
C SER A 98 -5.87 -7.56 -7.83
N ARG A 99 -5.79 -8.88 -7.96
CA ARG A 99 -5.38 -9.57 -9.19
C ARG A 99 -6.41 -9.32 -10.30
N GLU A 100 -7.69 -9.56 -10.03
CA GLU A 100 -8.77 -9.32 -10.99
C GLU A 100 -8.80 -7.87 -11.47
N SER A 101 -8.66 -6.89 -10.56
CA SER A 101 -8.60 -5.47 -10.93
C SER A 101 -7.40 -5.12 -11.80
N MET A 102 -6.25 -5.77 -11.59
CA MET A 102 -5.06 -5.59 -12.43
C MET A 102 -5.27 -6.23 -13.81
N GLU A 103 -5.87 -7.42 -13.87
CA GLU A 103 -6.14 -8.13 -15.12
C GLU A 103 -7.11 -7.36 -16.02
N VAL A 104 -8.19 -6.81 -15.46
CA VAL A 104 -9.13 -5.98 -16.24
C VAL A 104 -8.43 -4.76 -16.86
N ARG A 105 -7.46 -4.16 -16.16
CA ARG A 105 -6.75 -2.95 -16.61
C ARG A 105 -5.51 -3.24 -17.46
N ARG A 106 -5.08 -4.50 -17.54
CA ARG A 106 -3.85 -4.91 -18.21
C ARG A 106 -3.82 -4.51 -19.69
N PRO A 107 -4.87 -4.70 -20.51
CA PRO A 107 -4.83 -4.36 -21.93
C PRO A 107 -4.54 -2.87 -22.16
N ASP A 108 -5.28 -2.00 -21.46
CA ASP A 108 -5.10 -0.55 -21.54
C ASP A 108 -3.70 -0.12 -21.08
N LEU A 109 -3.19 -0.75 -20.01
CA LEU A 109 -1.84 -0.50 -19.51
C LEU A 109 -0.78 -0.89 -20.54
N THR A 110 -0.88 -2.08 -21.14
CA THR A 110 0.08 -2.54 -22.16
C THR A 110 0.06 -1.67 -23.41
N LEU A 111 -1.12 -1.19 -23.82
CA LEU A 111 -1.28 -0.25 -24.92
C LEU A 111 -0.67 1.12 -24.58
N ALA A 112 -0.95 1.66 -23.40
CA ALA A 112 -0.37 2.92 -22.96
C ALA A 112 1.16 2.83 -22.87
N LEU A 113 1.70 1.70 -22.39
CA LEU A 113 3.14 1.47 -22.35
C LEU A 113 3.72 1.40 -23.77
N SER A 114 3.11 0.68 -24.71
CA SER A 114 3.64 0.56 -26.08
C SER A 114 3.70 1.90 -26.83
N GLN A 115 2.82 2.84 -26.49
CA GLN A 115 2.80 4.20 -27.05
C GLN A 115 3.89 5.12 -26.49
N ILE A 116 4.43 4.83 -25.30
CA ILE A 116 5.56 5.59 -24.74
C ILE A 116 6.81 5.26 -25.56
N GLY A 117 7.70 6.23 -25.81
CA GLY A 117 9.00 5.94 -26.44
C GLY A 117 9.88 4.98 -25.61
N ASN A 118 10.92 4.42 -26.19
CA ASN A 118 11.89 3.64 -25.43
C ASN A 118 12.75 4.57 -24.58
N PHE A 119 12.98 4.23 -23.31
CA PHE A 119 13.77 5.10 -22.46
C PHE A 119 14.52 4.36 -21.37
N PHE A 120 15.56 5.03 -20.89
CA PHE A 120 16.26 4.72 -19.65
C PHE A 120 16.05 5.87 -18.66
N MET A 121 15.85 5.53 -17.39
CA MET A 121 15.69 6.50 -16.31
C MET A 121 16.37 6.01 -15.04
N GLU A 122 17.15 6.87 -14.38
CA GLU A 122 17.76 6.59 -13.09
C GLU A 122 17.13 7.47 -11.99
N LEU A 123 16.61 6.83 -10.95
CA LEU A 123 15.95 7.44 -9.81
C LEU A 123 16.75 7.15 -8.54
N LYS A 124 17.28 8.20 -7.91
CA LYS A 124 17.92 8.09 -6.60
C LYS A 124 16.92 8.35 -5.48
N TRP A 125 16.88 7.45 -4.52
CA TRP A 125 16.09 7.53 -3.30
C TRP A 125 17.02 7.78 -2.13
N ASP A 126 16.88 8.95 -1.50
CA ASP A 126 17.60 9.31 -0.28
C ASP A 126 16.63 9.38 0.90
N PHE A 127 16.71 8.43 1.82
CA PHE A 127 15.83 8.37 2.99
C PHE A 127 16.39 9.23 4.13
N GLN A 128 15.52 10.01 4.77
CA GLN A 128 15.87 10.96 5.83
C GLN A 128 14.92 10.83 7.01
N SER A 129 15.42 11.10 8.22
CA SER A 129 14.62 11.13 9.45
C SER A 129 14.93 12.37 10.26
N TRP A 130 13.90 12.94 10.87
CA TRP A 130 14.02 14.04 11.84
C TRP A 130 14.51 13.56 13.21
N VAL A 131 14.46 12.24 13.46
CA VAL A 131 14.96 11.65 14.71
C VAL A 131 16.49 11.68 14.69
N PRO A 132 17.16 12.31 15.68
CA PRO A 132 18.61 12.35 15.74
C PRO A 132 19.22 10.95 15.66
N LEU A 133 20.37 10.84 14.97
CA LEU A 133 21.12 9.59 14.72
C LEU A 133 20.46 8.58 13.76
N VAL A 134 19.13 8.54 13.64
CA VAL A 134 18.43 7.65 12.69
C VAL A 134 18.76 8.01 11.23
N SER A 135 18.95 9.29 10.92
CA SER A 135 19.34 9.72 9.56
C SER A 135 20.68 9.16 9.10
N ARG A 136 21.60 8.79 10.01
CA ARG A 136 22.92 8.25 9.67
C ARG A 136 22.90 6.80 9.24
N ILE A 137 21.84 6.07 9.58
CA ILE A 137 21.71 4.64 9.30
C ILE A 137 20.75 4.38 8.14
N LEU A 138 19.91 5.33 7.75
CA LEU A 138 18.97 5.14 6.65
C LEU A 138 19.69 4.85 5.32
N PRO A 139 19.21 3.87 4.53
CA PRO A 139 19.82 3.52 3.26
C PRO A 139 19.58 4.62 2.22
N SER A 140 20.34 4.55 1.13
CA SER A 140 19.98 5.16 -0.15
C SER A 140 19.86 4.05 -1.19
N ASP A 141 19.02 4.27 -2.18
CA ASP A 141 18.79 3.34 -3.27
C ASP A 141 18.88 4.06 -4.61
N VAL A 142 19.38 3.35 -5.62
CA VAL A 142 19.40 3.81 -7.00
C VAL A 142 18.60 2.81 -7.81
N CYS A 143 17.46 3.27 -8.30
CA CYS A 143 16.55 2.49 -9.13
C CYS A 143 16.77 2.86 -10.60
N ARG A 144 17.05 1.89 -11.45
CA ARG A 144 17.19 2.09 -12.89
C ARG A 144 16.03 1.45 -13.63
N ILE A 145 15.36 2.21 -14.47
CA ILE A 145 14.21 1.77 -15.23
C ILE A 145 14.57 1.77 -16.70
N HIS A 146 14.49 0.58 -17.31
CA HIS A 146 14.59 0.37 -18.75
C HIS A 146 13.21 0.05 -19.28
N LYS A 147 12.79 0.78 -20.32
CA LYS A 147 11.47 0.62 -20.92
C LYS A 147 11.59 0.45 -22.43
N LYS A 148 11.04 -0.65 -22.97
CA LYS A 148 10.98 -0.94 -24.41
C LYS A 148 9.64 -1.56 -24.77
N GLY A 149 8.92 -0.97 -25.73
CA GLY A 149 7.57 -1.44 -26.08
C GLY A 149 6.66 -1.48 -24.85
N SER A 150 6.03 -2.63 -24.58
CA SER A 150 5.22 -2.89 -23.38
C SER A 150 6.02 -3.46 -22.19
N ASN A 151 7.34 -3.62 -22.35
CA ASN A 151 8.22 -4.25 -21.35
C ASN A 151 8.92 -3.21 -20.48
N ILE A 152 9.05 -3.53 -19.19
CA ILE A 152 9.73 -2.70 -18.19
C ILE A 152 10.70 -3.58 -17.41
N ARG A 153 11.92 -3.10 -17.21
CA ARG A 153 12.88 -3.65 -16.28
C ARG A 153 13.24 -2.59 -15.24
N LEU A 154 13.17 -2.96 -13.97
CA LEU A 154 13.58 -2.15 -12.84
C LEU A 154 14.74 -2.84 -12.14
N ASP A 155 15.93 -2.25 -12.19
CA ASP A 155 17.08 -2.71 -11.41
C ASP A 155 17.20 -1.90 -10.14
N THR A 156 17.58 -2.55 -9.05
CA THR A 156 17.63 -1.89 -7.75
C THR A 156 18.63 -2.49 -6.79
N THR A 157 19.18 -1.63 -5.92
CA THR A 157 20.27 -1.98 -5.00
C THR A 157 19.79 -2.31 -3.58
N LEU A 158 18.51 -2.09 -3.30
CA LEU A 158 17.87 -2.37 -2.01
C LEU A 158 16.91 -3.56 -2.19
N VAL A 159 17.04 -4.64 -1.43
CA VAL A 159 16.15 -5.80 -1.58
C VAL A 159 14.80 -5.54 -0.92
N ASP A 160 14.82 -5.08 0.33
CA ASP A 160 13.63 -4.78 1.12
C ASP A 160 13.83 -3.50 1.97
N PHE A 161 12.72 -2.80 2.23
CA PHE A 161 12.60 -1.72 3.21
C PHE A 161 11.29 -1.86 3.98
N ASN A 162 11.19 -2.94 4.75
CA ASN A 162 10.14 -3.10 5.76
C ASN A 162 10.79 -3.09 7.15
N ASP A 163 10.11 -2.46 8.10
CA ASP A 163 10.50 -2.40 9.52
C ASP A 163 11.94 -1.93 9.81
N MET A 164 12.47 -0.99 9.03
CA MET A 164 13.81 -0.43 9.21
C MET A 164 14.95 -1.48 9.12
N LYS A 165 14.68 -2.63 8.49
CA LYS A 165 15.72 -3.56 8.03
C LYS A 165 15.93 -3.34 6.54
N TRP A 166 17.19 -3.40 6.10
CA TRP A 166 17.52 -3.30 4.69
C TRP A 166 18.68 -4.23 4.34
N GLU A 167 18.53 -4.89 3.21
CA GLU A 167 19.59 -5.70 2.60
C GLU A 167 20.02 -5.05 1.28
N ARG A 168 21.33 -4.92 1.06
CA ARG A 168 21.87 -4.43 -0.21
C ARG A 168 22.00 -5.58 -1.21
N GLY A 169 21.17 -5.54 -2.24
CA GLY A 169 21.12 -6.53 -3.30
C GLY A 169 21.56 -5.99 -4.65
N ASP A 170 21.45 -6.86 -5.65
CA ASP A 170 21.44 -6.51 -7.07
C ASP A 170 20.26 -7.25 -7.67
N ILE A 171 19.08 -6.63 -7.58
CA ILE A 171 17.80 -7.25 -7.89
C ILE A 171 17.21 -6.60 -9.13
N SER A 172 16.72 -7.43 -10.07
CA SER A 172 16.03 -6.94 -11.27
C SER A 172 14.59 -7.42 -11.28
N PHE A 173 13.64 -6.51 -11.46
CA PHE A 173 12.24 -6.84 -11.73
C PHE A 173 11.99 -6.69 -13.23
N ILE A 174 11.47 -7.73 -13.87
CA ILE A 174 11.18 -7.73 -15.30
C ILE A 174 9.69 -7.96 -15.49
N PHE A 175 9.02 -6.95 -16.04
CA PHE A 175 7.66 -7.03 -16.54
C PHE A 175 7.65 -7.17 -18.07
N MET A 176 7.03 -8.24 -18.55
CA MET A 176 6.85 -8.56 -19.96
C MET A 176 5.38 -8.38 -20.34
N GLY A 177 5.04 -7.25 -20.94
CA GLY A 177 3.65 -6.84 -21.21
C GLY A 177 2.92 -7.79 -22.15
N ASP A 178 3.62 -8.34 -23.14
CA ASP A 178 3.05 -9.19 -24.18
C ASP A 178 2.82 -10.65 -23.73
N ARG A 179 3.31 -11.02 -22.53
CA ARG A 179 3.15 -12.37 -21.99
C ARG A 179 1.84 -12.53 -21.21
N LYS A 180 1.39 -13.78 -21.05
CA LYS A 180 0.29 -14.10 -20.14
C LYS A 180 0.65 -13.69 -18.71
N PRO A 181 -0.35 -13.32 -17.88
CA PRO A 181 -0.17 -12.91 -16.49
C PRO A 181 0.84 -13.78 -15.72
N SER A 182 0.64 -15.10 -15.73
CA SER A 182 1.48 -16.11 -15.05
C SER A 182 2.95 -16.14 -15.43
N HIS A 183 3.33 -15.48 -16.53
CA HIS A 183 4.69 -15.42 -17.05
C HIS A 183 5.15 -13.99 -17.32
N SER A 184 4.34 -13.00 -16.94
CA SER A 184 4.60 -11.59 -17.27
C SER A 184 5.52 -10.90 -16.27
N LEU A 185 5.83 -11.52 -15.13
CA LEU A 185 6.59 -10.89 -14.07
C LEU A 185 7.58 -11.85 -13.45
N VAL A 186 8.85 -11.43 -13.42
CA VAL A 186 9.98 -12.21 -12.93
C VAL A 186 10.87 -11.30 -12.09
N VAL A 187 11.41 -11.85 -11.01
CA VAL A 187 12.38 -11.18 -10.15
C VAL A 187 13.70 -11.95 -10.21
N LEU A 188 14.79 -11.25 -10.43
CA LEU A 188 16.14 -11.80 -10.55
C LEU A 188 16.98 -11.40 -9.33
N ASP A 189 17.73 -12.35 -8.75
CA ASP A 189 18.87 -12.04 -7.90
C ASP A 189 20.15 -12.22 -8.73
N ASN A 190 20.75 -11.10 -9.13
CA ASN A 190 21.88 -11.10 -10.05
C ASN A 190 23.17 -11.60 -9.37
N LYS A 191 23.27 -11.51 -8.04
CA LYS A 191 24.44 -12.00 -7.29
C LYS A 191 24.42 -13.52 -7.17
N LEU A 192 23.25 -14.07 -6.84
CA LEU A 192 23.05 -15.51 -6.70
C LEU A 192 22.81 -16.21 -8.04
N LYS A 193 22.54 -15.44 -9.11
CA LYS A 193 22.15 -15.95 -10.43
C LYS A 193 20.93 -16.85 -10.36
N VAL A 194 19.94 -16.42 -9.59
CA VAL A 194 18.65 -17.12 -9.48
C VAL A 194 17.50 -16.21 -9.88
N PHE A 195 16.38 -16.81 -10.25
CA PHE A 195 15.16 -16.07 -10.54
C PHE A 195 13.93 -16.72 -9.93
N GLN A 196 12.91 -15.90 -9.66
CA GLN A 196 11.59 -16.32 -9.21
C GLN A 196 10.54 -15.73 -10.15
N LYS A 197 9.67 -16.57 -10.69
CA LYS A 197 8.45 -16.12 -11.37
C LYS A 197 7.41 -15.76 -10.32
N MET A 198 6.73 -14.63 -10.48
CA MET A 198 5.72 -14.22 -9.50
C MET A 198 4.57 -15.24 -9.49
N ARG A 199 4.31 -15.82 -8.31
CA ARG A 199 3.25 -16.82 -8.16
C ARG A 199 1.88 -16.15 -8.14
N TYR A 200 0.92 -16.76 -8.83
CA TYR A 200 -0.46 -16.28 -8.88
C TYR A 200 -1.32 -16.78 -7.74
N GLU A 201 -0.86 -17.77 -7.00
CA GLU A 201 -1.56 -18.38 -5.87
C GLU A 201 -0.56 -18.49 -4.72
N GLU A 202 -1.01 -18.06 -3.55
CA GLU A 202 -0.24 -18.20 -2.31
C GLU A 202 -0.63 -19.50 -1.65
N THR A 203 0.32 -20.08 -0.94
CA THR A 203 0.09 -21.24 -0.12
C THR A 203 -0.73 -20.87 1.12
N GLU A 204 -1.45 -21.85 1.66
CA GLU A 204 -2.16 -21.68 2.92
C GLU A 204 -1.22 -21.32 4.09
N GLY A 205 0.05 -21.76 4.03
CA GLY A 205 1.08 -21.40 5.01
C GLY A 205 1.40 -19.90 5.01
N GLU A 206 1.61 -19.31 3.83
CA GLU A 206 1.92 -17.88 3.67
C GLU A 206 0.75 -17.00 4.16
N ILE A 207 -0.49 -17.41 3.89
CA ILE A 207 -1.67 -16.70 4.40
C ILE A 207 -1.72 -16.76 5.92
N GLU A 208 -1.49 -17.93 6.52
CA GLU A 208 -1.47 -18.07 7.98
C GLU A 208 -0.32 -17.29 8.64
N ASP A 209 0.84 -17.19 7.98
CA ASP A 209 1.97 -16.35 8.42
C ASP A 209 1.57 -14.87 8.44
N GLU A 210 0.92 -14.38 7.37
CA GLU A 210 0.42 -13.01 7.31
C GLU A 210 -0.65 -12.75 8.39
N VAL A 211 -1.53 -13.71 8.66
CA VAL A 211 -2.53 -13.62 9.75
C VAL A 211 -1.84 -13.50 11.11
N ASP A 212 -0.79 -14.28 11.38
CA ASP A 212 -0.04 -14.19 12.63
C ASP A 212 0.61 -12.81 12.80
N ILE A 213 1.22 -12.28 11.74
CA ILE A 213 1.83 -10.94 11.74
C ILE A 213 0.76 -9.88 12.01
N LEU A 214 -0.37 -9.92 11.31
CA LEU A 214 -1.44 -8.93 11.45
C LEU A 214 -2.07 -8.96 12.83
N MET A 215 -2.27 -10.15 13.42
CA MET A 215 -2.85 -10.28 14.75
C MET A 215 -1.89 -9.90 15.89
N SER A 216 -0.58 -9.89 15.65
CA SER A 216 0.45 -9.49 16.63
C SER A 216 0.96 -8.06 16.45
N SER A 217 0.59 -7.42 15.34
CA SER A 217 0.98 -6.05 15.01
C SER A 217 -0.16 -5.06 15.21
N ASP A 218 0.18 -3.78 15.31
CA ASP A 218 -0.86 -2.74 15.38
C ASP A 218 -1.63 -2.64 14.06
N VAL A 219 -2.93 -2.36 14.15
CA VAL A 219 -3.72 -2.03 12.96
C VAL A 219 -3.48 -0.56 12.63
N VAL A 220 -2.81 -0.29 11.51
CA VAL A 220 -2.41 1.06 11.10
C VAL A 220 -3.15 1.48 9.84
N ALA A 221 -3.72 2.68 9.88
CA ALA A 221 -4.21 3.38 8.70
C ALA A 221 -3.50 4.73 8.60
N ALA A 222 -2.68 4.90 7.55
CA ALA A 222 -2.03 6.15 7.26
C ALA A 222 -2.52 6.72 5.92
N GLN A 223 -2.74 8.03 5.87
CA GLN A 223 -3.16 8.74 4.66
C GLN A 223 -2.50 10.11 4.59
N ILE A 224 -2.03 10.46 3.39
CA ILE A 224 -1.51 11.79 3.08
C ILE A 224 -2.69 12.73 2.80
N SER A 225 -2.68 13.94 3.35
CA SER A 225 -3.68 14.96 3.05
C SER A 225 -3.56 15.40 1.60
N THR A 226 -4.61 15.22 0.79
CA THR A 226 -4.62 15.67 -0.63
C THR A 226 -5.58 16.84 -0.89
N LYS A 227 -6.51 17.13 0.03
CA LYS A 227 -7.61 18.07 -0.21
C LYS A 227 -7.24 19.55 -0.07
N SER A 228 -6.17 19.87 0.65
CA SER A 228 -5.83 21.25 1.04
C SER A 228 -4.37 21.61 0.74
N ILE A 229 -3.75 20.93 -0.23
CA ILE A 229 -2.37 21.21 -0.62
C ILE A 229 -2.34 22.45 -1.52
N THR A 230 -1.41 23.36 -1.24
CA THR A 230 -1.07 24.47 -2.13
C THR A 230 0.42 24.49 -2.42
N PHE A 231 0.79 25.07 -3.56
CA PHE A 231 2.18 25.18 -3.99
C PHE A 231 2.59 26.65 -4.03
N SER A 232 3.75 26.96 -3.48
CA SER A 232 4.35 28.30 -3.52
C SER A 232 5.78 28.19 -4.03
N ARG A 233 6.23 29.17 -4.83
CA ARG A 233 7.62 29.25 -5.29
C ARG A 233 8.56 29.26 -4.10
N ALA A 234 9.54 28.36 -4.11
CA ALA A 234 10.63 28.40 -3.15
C ALA A 234 11.47 29.65 -3.43
N GLN A 235 11.94 30.34 -2.37
CA GLN A 235 12.74 31.54 -2.51
C GLN A 235 14.20 31.26 -2.13
N SER A 236 15.13 31.92 -2.80
CA SER A 236 16.56 31.90 -2.49
C SER A 236 17.11 33.33 -2.36
N GLY A 237 18.15 33.50 -1.54
CA GLY A 237 18.81 34.79 -1.31
C GLY A 237 18.49 35.43 0.05
N TRP A 238 19.52 35.95 0.73
CA TRP A 238 19.42 36.53 2.07
C TRP A 238 19.00 38.02 2.06
N LEU A 239 19.35 38.77 0.99
CA LEU A 239 19.05 40.19 0.80
C LEU A 239 18.08 40.48 -0.35
N PHE A 240 18.18 39.72 -1.45
CA PHE A 240 17.24 39.76 -2.56
C PHE A 240 16.58 38.39 -2.69
N ARG A 241 15.30 38.29 -2.37
CA ARG A 241 14.55 37.04 -2.52
C ARG A 241 14.16 36.87 -3.99
N GLY A 242 14.77 35.90 -4.65
CA GLY A 242 14.39 35.46 -5.98
C GLY A 242 13.76 34.08 -5.95
N ASP A 243 12.93 33.77 -6.94
CA ASP A 243 12.41 32.43 -7.14
C ASP A 243 13.57 31.44 -7.35
N LYS A 244 13.52 30.33 -6.64
CA LYS A 244 14.56 29.31 -6.66
C LYS A 244 14.39 28.40 -7.87
N THR A 245 15.41 28.39 -8.71
CA THR A 245 15.61 27.41 -9.77
C THR A 245 16.83 26.54 -9.46
N GLU A 246 16.77 25.25 -9.72
CA GLU A 246 17.85 24.29 -9.46
C GLU A 246 18.06 23.42 -10.70
N LYS A 247 19.32 23.12 -11.03
CA LYS A 247 19.63 22.15 -12.09
C LYS A 247 19.63 20.75 -11.47
N ILE A 248 18.69 19.90 -11.89
CA ILE A 248 18.55 18.52 -11.45
C ILE A 248 18.93 17.59 -12.61
N GLY A 249 20.09 16.95 -12.50
CA GLY A 249 20.68 16.20 -13.63
C GLY A 249 20.93 17.15 -14.81
N LEU A 250 20.23 16.92 -15.91
CA LEU A 250 20.31 17.75 -17.12
C LEU A 250 19.24 18.84 -17.20
N PHE A 251 18.24 18.82 -16.31
CA PHE A 251 17.04 19.65 -16.43
C PHE A 251 17.10 20.85 -15.50
N LEU A 252 16.77 22.03 -16.03
CA LEU A 252 16.52 23.19 -15.20
C LEU A 252 15.11 23.05 -14.61
N ALA A 253 15.01 23.21 -13.30
CA ALA A 253 13.77 22.96 -12.60
C ALA A 253 13.42 24.09 -11.63
N ASP A 254 12.15 24.38 -11.63
CA ASP A 254 11.47 25.32 -10.78
C ASP A 254 11.10 24.67 -9.45
N VAL A 255 11.57 25.24 -8.34
CA VAL A 255 11.38 24.62 -7.02
C VAL A 255 10.16 25.20 -6.32
N TYR A 256 9.23 24.33 -5.92
CA TYR A 256 8.03 24.66 -5.17
C TYR A 256 8.08 24.08 -3.76
N VAL A 257 7.64 24.86 -2.79
CA VAL A 257 7.31 24.39 -1.44
C VAL A 257 5.86 23.93 -1.43
N ILE A 258 5.65 22.77 -0.83
CA ILE A 258 4.33 22.16 -0.69
C ILE A 258 3.78 22.53 0.69
N ASN A 259 2.68 23.28 0.71
CA ASN A 259 2.02 23.73 1.93
C ASN A 259 0.78 22.88 2.21
N GLY A 260 0.45 22.71 3.49
CA GLY A 260 -0.74 21.94 3.90
C GLY A 260 -0.59 20.42 3.81
N LEU A 261 0.61 19.92 3.51
CA LEU A 261 0.93 18.49 3.52
C LEU A 261 1.06 18.00 4.98
N TYR A 262 0.20 17.05 5.36
CA TYR A 262 0.31 16.32 6.61
C TYR A 262 0.01 14.84 6.39
N LEU A 263 0.66 14.00 7.19
CA LEU A 263 0.33 12.59 7.31
C LEU A 263 -0.63 12.45 8.49
N GLU A 264 -1.81 11.93 8.23
CA GLU A 264 -2.74 11.49 9.26
C GLU A 264 -2.56 9.99 9.43
N SER A 265 -2.23 9.56 10.65
CA SER A 265 -2.03 8.16 11.00
C SER A 265 -2.94 7.81 12.15
N LYS A 266 -3.68 6.72 11.99
CA LYS A 266 -4.49 6.10 13.03
C LYS A 266 -3.90 4.74 13.35
N LYS A 267 -3.83 4.42 14.64
CA LYS A 267 -3.29 3.16 15.14
C LYS A 267 -4.24 2.57 16.16
N ARG A 268 -4.65 1.32 15.95
CA ARG A 268 -5.51 0.52 16.83
C ARG A 268 -4.75 -0.67 17.39
N ARG A 269 -5.05 -1.02 18.64
CA ARG A 269 -4.30 -2.00 19.44
C ARG A 269 -5.13 -2.77 20.47
N GLU A 270 -6.45 -2.65 20.41
CA GLU A 270 -7.37 -3.34 21.32
C GLU A 270 -7.34 -4.87 21.22
N HIS A 271 -6.82 -5.43 20.12
CA HIS A 271 -6.61 -6.87 19.91
C HIS A 271 -5.26 -7.39 20.44
N LEU A 272 -4.36 -6.47 20.81
CA LEU A 272 -3.01 -6.81 21.28
C LEU A 272 -3.01 -7.07 22.78
N THR A 273 -2.33 -8.15 23.17
CA THR A 273 -2.07 -8.45 24.58
C THR A 273 -0.96 -7.56 25.13
N ASN A 274 -0.81 -7.49 26.45
CA ASN A 274 0.31 -6.79 27.07
C ASN A 274 1.67 -7.34 26.63
N GLU A 275 1.75 -8.66 26.38
CA GLU A 275 2.96 -9.30 25.87
C GLU A 275 3.28 -8.86 24.44
N ASP A 276 2.27 -8.79 23.57
CA ASP A 276 2.42 -8.25 22.21
C ASP A 276 2.91 -6.79 22.24
N LEU A 277 2.31 -5.96 23.09
CA LEU A 277 2.71 -4.56 23.23
C LEU A 277 4.15 -4.41 23.71
N GLN A 278 4.59 -5.27 24.64
CA GLN A 278 5.98 -5.32 25.11
C GLN A 278 6.93 -5.80 24.01
N LYS A 279 6.58 -6.87 23.28
CA LYS A 279 7.35 -7.37 22.13
C LYS A 279 7.48 -6.32 21.04
N ASN A 280 6.39 -5.65 20.67
CA ASN A 280 6.39 -4.59 19.65
C ASN A 280 7.22 -3.38 20.10
N LYS A 281 7.18 -3.03 21.40
CA LYS A 281 8.01 -1.95 21.96
C LYS A 281 9.50 -2.34 21.96
N ALA A 282 9.83 -3.56 22.38
CA ALA A 282 11.20 -4.07 22.38
C ALA A 282 11.77 -4.18 20.96
N LEU A 283 10.96 -4.61 19.98
CA LEU A 283 11.30 -4.63 18.56
C LEU A 283 11.69 -3.22 18.09
N LEU A 284 10.86 -2.21 18.36
CA LEU A 284 11.14 -0.82 17.99
C LEU A 284 12.40 -0.26 18.68
N GLU A 285 12.62 -0.57 19.96
CA GLU A 285 13.80 -0.13 20.71
C GLU A 285 15.09 -0.81 20.23
N ASN A 286 15.02 -2.10 19.90
CA ASN A 286 16.15 -2.86 19.35
C ASN A 286 16.46 -2.44 17.91
N LEU A 287 15.45 -2.22 17.07
CA LEU A 287 15.61 -1.63 15.73
C LEU A 287 16.29 -0.25 15.78
N ALA A 288 16.03 0.53 16.83
CA ALA A 288 16.70 1.81 17.04
C ALA A 288 18.15 1.68 17.54
N ARG A 289 18.55 0.53 18.10
CA ARG A 289 19.88 0.32 18.72
C ARG A 289 20.83 -0.52 17.87
N ASN A 290 20.38 -1.59 17.22
CA ASN A 290 21.19 -2.48 16.37
C ASN A 290 20.31 -3.17 15.31
N GLY A 291 20.66 -2.98 14.02
CA GLY A 291 19.89 -3.47 12.87
C GLY A 291 19.89 -4.99 12.62
N ASN A 292 20.32 -5.83 13.57
CA ASN A 292 20.31 -7.28 13.41
C ASN A 292 19.41 -7.93 14.46
N PHE A 293 18.37 -8.63 13.98
CA PHE A 293 17.59 -9.58 14.77
C PHE A 293 17.89 -10.99 14.24
N ASN A 294 18.44 -11.85 15.10
CA ASN A 294 18.26 -13.29 14.95
C ASN A 294 16.91 -13.62 15.59
N VAL A 295 15.97 -14.08 14.78
CA VAL A 295 14.77 -14.73 15.30
C VAL A 295 15.18 -16.18 15.54
N ASP A 296 15.39 -16.55 16.81
CA ASP A 296 15.67 -17.93 17.17
C ASP A 296 14.50 -18.82 16.71
N ASN A 297 14.84 -20.00 16.19
CA ASN A 297 13.96 -21.10 15.79
C ASN A 297 13.17 -21.67 16.99
N ALA A 298 12.32 -20.86 17.63
CA ALA A 298 11.25 -21.38 18.45
C ALA A 298 10.14 -21.86 17.52
N GLU A 299 9.67 -23.10 17.69
CA GLU A 299 8.50 -23.63 16.97
C GLU A 299 7.37 -22.60 17.02
N LEU A 300 7.09 -21.96 15.87
CA LEU A 300 6.08 -20.91 15.74
C LEU A 300 4.70 -21.54 15.92
N GLN A 301 4.23 -21.61 17.16
CA GLN A 301 2.83 -21.92 17.43
C GLN A 301 1.97 -20.79 16.87
N ARG A 302 1.13 -21.13 15.88
CA ARG A 302 0.12 -20.24 15.30
C ARG A 302 -0.69 -19.56 16.40
N ARG A 303 -0.84 -18.25 16.33
CA ARG A 303 -1.60 -17.48 17.34
C ARG A 303 -3.07 -17.88 17.27
N LYS A 304 -3.69 -18.32 18.35
CA LYS A 304 -5.13 -18.69 18.35
C LYS A 304 -6.03 -17.46 18.12
N SER A 305 -7.25 -17.70 17.62
CA SER A 305 -8.29 -16.66 17.58
C SER A 305 -8.52 -16.08 18.97
N LEU A 306 -8.80 -14.78 19.04
CA LEU A 306 -9.19 -14.12 20.28
C LEU A 306 -10.60 -14.55 20.69
N LEU A 307 -10.89 -14.52 21.99
CA LEU A 307 -12.24 -14.73 22.49
C LEU A 307 -13.18 -13.64 21.97
N PRO A 308 -14.37 -13.97 21.44
CA PRO A 308 -15.33 -12.97 20.95
C PRO A 308 -15.54 -11.81 21.95
N PRO A 309 -15.72 -10.56 21.49
CA PRO A 309 -16.08 -9.45 22.36
C PRO A 309 -17.42 -9.70 23.05
N GLU A 310 -17.65 -9.01 24.17
CA GLU A 310 -18.97 -8.98 24.80
C GLU A 310 -20.01 -8.46 23.80
N LYS A 311 -21.20 -9.10 23.79
CA LYS A 311 -22.28 -8.71 22.91
C LYS A 311 -22.82 -7.35 23.35
N TRP A 312 -22.76 -6.37 22.46
CA TRP A 312 -23.41 -5.09 22.67
C TRP A 312 -24.93 -5.24 22.53
N PRO A 313 -25.73 -4.87 23.56
CA PRO A 313 -27.19 -4.98 23.53
C PRO A 313 -27.81 -3.82 22.75
N ILE A 314 -27.31 -3.57 21.54
CA ILE A 314 -27.84 -2.52 20.66
C ILE A 314 -28.72 -3.15 19.59
N THR A 315 -29.90 -2.58 19.40
CA THR A 315 -30.85 -2.93 18.33
C THR A 315 -30.44 -2.33 16.99
N TRP A 316 -30.96 -2.87 15.89
CA TRP A 316 -30.71 -2.30 14.57
C TRP A 316 -31.24 -0.86 14.48
N GLU A 317 -32.41 -0.58 15.06
CA GLU A 317 -33.04 0.73 15.06
C GLU A 317 -32.19 1.78 15.80
N GLU A 318 -31.60 1.42 16.95
CA GLU A 318 -30.67 2.29 17.66
C GLU A 318 -29.39 2.53 16.85
N TYR A 319 -28.88 1.48 16.19
CA TYR A 319 -27.69 1.58 15.36
C TYR A 319 -27.87 2.54 14.17
N ILE A 320 -28.95 2.37 13.39
CA ILE A 320 -29.16 3.10 12.14
C ILE A 320 -29.67 4.53 12.34
N ASN A 321 -30.31 4.83 13.49
CA ASN A 321 -30.84 6.15 13.81
C ASN A 321 -29.93 7.00 14.71
N SER A 322 -28.67 6.60 14.90
CA SER A 322 -27.67 7.40 15.61
C SER A 322 -27.25 8.62 14.77
N ASN A 323 -28.07 9.67 14.82
CA ASN A 323 -27.83 10.98 14.19
C ASN A 323 -26.53 11.60 14.75
N ASP A 324 -25.43 11.40 14.02
CA ASP A 324 -24.09 11.97 14.20
C ASP A 324 -23.14 11.29 15.21
N GLN A 325 -23.62 10.39 16.07
CA GLN A 325 -22.73 9.59 16.92
C GLN A 325 -22.38 8.26 16.24
N TYR A 326 -21.12 8.09 15.84
CA TYR A 326 -20.67 6.81 15.28
C TYR A 326 -20.75 5.70 16.33
N ILE A 327 -21.47 4.62 16.02
CA ILE A 327 -21.56 3.44 16.89
C ILE A 327 -20.67 2.33 16.34
N HIS A 328 -19.70 1.91 17.15
CA HIS A 328 -18.82 0.80 16.81
C HIS A 328 -19.40 -0.51 17.37
N LEU A 329 -19.53 -1.54 16.53
CA LEU A 329 -20.17 -2.81 16.88
C LEU A 329 -19.20 -3.89 17.38
N GLY A 330 -17.89 -3.66 17.23
CA GLY A 330 -16.83 -4.60 17.63
C GLY A 330 -16.29 -4.33 19.03
N ARG A 331 -15.03 -4.73 19.26
CA ARG A 331 -14.32 -4.41 20.51
C ARG A 331 -14.24 -2.90 20.74
N PRO A 332 -14.33 -2.42 21.99
CA PRO A 332 -14.05 -1.02 22.31
C PRO A 332 -12.70 -0.58 21.72
N MET A 333 -12.73 0.41 20.84
CA MET A 333 -11.53 0.81 20.09
C MET A 333 -10.51 1.50 21.00
N VAL A 334 -9.27 1.01 20.97
CA VAL A 334 -8.12 1.70 21.58
C VAL A 334 -7.33 2.37 20.47
N CYS A 335 -7.85 3.49 19.97
CA CYS A 335 -7.28 4.23 18.85
C CYS A 335 -6.36 5.37 19.34
N LYS A 336 -5.20 5.52 18.69
CA LYS A 336 -4.37 6.72 18.77
C LYS A 336 -4.28 7.34 17.39
N GLU A 337 -4.73 8.58 17.28
CA GLU A 337 -4.59 9.37 16.06
C GLU A 337 -3.42 10.33 16.19
N THR A 338 -2.63 10.45 15.13
CA THR A 338 -1.54 11.42 15.04
C THR A 338 -1.63 12.15 13.71
N ARG A 339 -1.43 13.47 13.78
CA ARG A 339 -1.29 14.32 12.60
C ARG A 339 0.09 14.94 12.64
N LYS A 340 0.84 14.79 11.55
CA LYS A 340 2.17 15.38 11.44
C LYS A 340 2.31 16.14 10.14
N HIS A 341 2.68 17.42 10.26
CA HIS A 341 3.00 18.26 9.11
C HIS A 341 4.37 17.91 8.54
N PHE A 342 4.47 17.93 7.20
CA PHE A 342 5.71 17.70 6.49
C PHE A 342 6.04 18.93 5.65
N LYS A 343 7.26 19.44 5.81
CA LYS A 343 7.84 20.36 4.84
C LYS A 343 8.37 19.52 3.70
N ALA A 344 7.79 19.68 2.53
CA ALA A 344 8.19 18.97 1.32
C ALA A 344 8.41 19.97 0.20
N THR A 345 9.33 19.65 -0.69
CA THR A 345 9.53 20.38 -1.93
C THR A 345 9.31 19.49 -3.14
N VAL A 346 8.97 20.13 -4.25
CA VAL A 346 8.96 19.50 -5.57
C VAL A 346 9.66 20.40 -6.55
N ALA A 347 10.58 19.85 -7.34
CA ALA A 347 11.19 20.54 -8.46
C ALA A 347 10.55 20.07 -9.77
N MET A 348 10.00 21.02 -10.53
CA MET A 348 9.26 20.77 -11.76
C MET A 348 10.04 21.30 -12.96
N SER A 349 10.11 20.54 -14.05
CA SER A 349 10.76 20.96 -15.29
C SER A 349 9.80 20.84 -16.46
N GLU A 350 9.69 21.91 -17.26
CA GLU A 350 8.86 21.92 -18.48
C GLU A 350 9.53 21.18 -19.65
N ASP A 351 10.86 21.04 -19.61
CA ASP A 351 11.67 20.47 -20.71
C ASP A 351 11.83 18.95 -20.62
N PHE A 352 11.21 18.29 -19.63
CA PHE A 352 11.36 16.85 -19.47
C PHE A 352 10.58 16.11 -20.58
N PRO A 353 11.19 15.15 -21.31
CA PRO A 353 10.55 14.57 -22.49
C PRO A 353 9.37 13.62 -22.19
N LEU A 354 9.19 13.22 -20.94
CA LEU A 354 8.12 12.32 -20.51
C LEU A 354 6.98 13.11 -19.87
N SER A 355 5.74 12.70 -20.12
CA SER A 355 4.58 13.25 -19.42
C SER A 355 4.40 12.61 -18.04
N VAL A 356 3.68 13.31 -17.15
CA VAL A 356 3.28 12.76 -15.84
C VAL A 356 2.40 11.52 -15.99
N GLU A 357 1.51 11.49 -16.97
CA GLU A 357 0.64 10.34 -17.26
C GLU A 357 1.45 9.11 -17.68
N SER A 358 2.45 9.29 -18.54
CA SER A 358 3.37 8.23 -18.94
C SER A 358 4.16 7.67 -17.75
N LEU A 359 4.61 8.54 -16.84
CA LEU A 359 5.24 8.11 -15.58
C LEU A 359 4.26 7.30 -14.71
N LEU A 360 3.00 7.73 -14.59
CA LEU A 360 2.00 7.00 -13.81
C LEU A 360 1.73 5.59 -14.34
N ASN A 361 1.74 5.39 -15.66
CA ASN A 361 1.62 4.08 -16.30
C ASN A 361 2.83 3.18 -15.99
N VAL A 362 4.05 3.73 -16.05
CA VAL A 362 5.27 2.99 -15.67
C VAL A 362 5.25 2.63 -14.18
N LEU A 363 4.92 3.61 -13.32
CA LEU A 363 4.80 3.42 -11.88
C LEU A 363 3.72 2.42 -11.52
N GLU A 364 2.69 2.24 -12.33
CA GLU A 364 1.65 1.25 -12.06
C GLU A 364 2.15 -0.19 -12.13
N VAL A 365 3.03 -0.49 -13.08
CA VAL A 365 3.67 -1.82 -13.20
C VAL A 365 4.61 -2.07 -12.03
N ILE A 366 5.38 -1.06 -11.62
CA ILE A 366 6.41 -1.23 -10.58
C ILE A 366 5.92 -0.91 -9.16
N ALA A 367 4.71 -0.35 -9.00
CA ALA A 367 4.10 -0.01 -7.72
C ALA A 367 3.94 -1.18 -6.73
N PRO A 368 3.68 -2.43 -7.16
CA PRO A 368 3.66 -3.59 -6.26
C PRO A 368 5.00 -3.78 -5.53
N PHE A 369 6.08 -3.23 -6.08
CA PHE A 369 7.41 -3.35 -5.51
C PHE A 369 7.76 -2.08 -4.72
N LYS A 370 8.23 -2.27 -3.48
CA LYS A 370 8.80 -1.20 -2.64
C LYS A 370 7.86 0.00 -2.40
N HIS A 371 8.41 1.22 -2.33
CA HIS A 371 7.69 2.46 -2.10
C HIS A 371 7.20 3.15 -3.37
N PHE A 372 7.24 2.50 -4.54
CA PHE A 372 6.75 3.09 -5.78
C PHE A 372 5.25 3.38 -5.74
N LYS A 373 4.46 2.63 -4.95
CA LYS A 373 3.07 2.98 -4.66
C LYS A 373 2.93 4.38 -4.03
N LYS A 374 3.77 4.73 -3.05
CA LYS A 374 3.75 6.05 -2.39
C LYS A 374 4.15 7.16 -3.36
N LEU A 375 5.17 6.92 -4.19
CA LEU A 375 5.56 7.85 -5.26
C LEU A 375 4.40 8.03 -6.25
N ARG A 376 3.77 6.95 -6.71
CA ARG A 376 2.62 7.00 -7.63
C ARG A 376 1.45 7.79 -7.03
N ASP A 377 1.09 7.50 -5.79
CA ASP A 377 -0.01 8.18 -5.09
C ASP A 377 0.29 9.69 -4.92
N PHE A 378 1.57 10.05 -4.74
CA PHE A 378 2.01 11.44 -4.66
C PHE A 378 1.97 12.14 -6.03
N VAL A 379 2.48 11.50 -7.09
CA VAL A 379 2.48 12.05 -8.46
C VAL A 379 1.05 12.20 -9.03
N ARG A 380 0.11 11.39 -8.56
CA ARG A 380 -1.33 11.54 -8.88
C ARG A 380 -1.96 12.79 -8.30
N MET A 381 -1.31 13.46 -7.34
CA MET A 381 -1.78 14.76 -6.86
C MET A 381 -1.67 15.80 -7.98
N LYS A 382 -2.48 16.85 -7.93
CA LYS A 382 -2.41 17.95 -8.89
C LYS A 382 -1.13 18.77 -8.66
N LEU A 383 -0.01 18.30 -9.19
CA LEU A 383 1.29 18.99 -9.15
C LEU A 383 1.25 20.28 -9.98
N PRO A 384 2.21 21.20 -9.80
CA PRO A 384 2.40 22.34 -10.70
C PRO A 384 2.66 21.88 -12.15
N SER A 385 2.76 22.83 -13.08
CA SER A 385 3.07 22.52 -14.49
C SER A 385 4.46 21.90 -14.65
N GLY A 386 4.65 21.13 -15.73
CA GLY A 386 5.86 20.38 -16.02
C GLY A 386 5.90 18.97 -15.43
N PHE A 387 7.10 18.39 -15.43
CA PHE A 387 7.39 17.06 -14.91
C PHE A 387 8.19 17.11 -13.60
N PRO A 388 7.86 16.30 -12.59
CA PRO A 388 8.59 16.30 -11.33
C PRO A 388 9.94 15.60 -11.47
N VAL A 389 11.03 16.37 -11.40
CA VAL A 389 12.42 15.84 -11.47
C VAL A 389 13.07 15.67 -10.09
N LYS A 390 12.45 16.21 -9.03
CA LYS A 390 12.83 15.97 -7.63
C LYS A 390 11.64 16.11 -6.70
N LEU A 391 11.46 15.17 -5.77
CA LEU A 391 10.27 15.07 -4.91
C LEU A 391 10.66 14.70 -3.48
N ASP A 392 10.18 15.45 -2.49
CA ASP A 392 10.19 15.02 -1.10
C ASP A 392 8.85 14.39 -0.73
N ILE A 393 8.84 13.09 -0.43
CA ILE A 393 7.61 12.37 -0.05
C ILE A 393 7.70 11.81 1.37
N PRO A 394 6.64 11.91 2.18
CA PRO A 394 6.58 11.23 3.46
C PRO A 394 6.44 9.71 3.24
N ILE A 395 7.36 8.93 3.78
CA ILE A 395 7.30 7.45 3.73
C ILE A 395 6.65 6.94 5.01
N LEU A 396 7.18 7.30 6.17
CA LEU A 396 6.64 6.95 7.49
C LEU A 396 6.51 8.22 8.34
N PRO A 397 5.80 8.20 9.48
CA PRO A 397 5.68 9.37 10.35
C PRO A 397 7.02 10.01 10.72
N THR A 398 8.09 9.22 10.77
CA THR A 398 9.44 9.70 11.09
C THR A 398 10.40 9.73 9.91
N VAL A 399 10.06 9.14 8.76
CA VAL A 399 10.96 8.97 7.61
C VAL A 399 10.35 9.62 6.36
N SER A 400 11.12 10.48 5.70
CA SER A 400 10.84 11.01 4.37
C SER A 400 11.83 10.44 3.36
N ALA A 401 11.46 10.39 2.08
CA ALA A 401 12.37 10.09 1.00
C ALA A 401 12.44 11.29 0.06
N CYS A 402 13.66 11.69 -0.30
CA CYS A 402 13.92 12.59 -1.41
C CYS A 402 14.23 11.73 -2.64
N ILE A 403 13.41 11.87 -3.68
CA ILE A 403 13.52 11.13 -4.93
C ILE A 403 14.06 12.11 -5.97
N THR A 404 15.21 11.80 -6.56
CA THR A 404 15.86 12.66 -7.54
C THR A 404 16.04 11.91 -8.85
N PHE A 405 15.61 12.50 -9.96
CA PHE A 405 15.81 11.98 -11.30
C PHE A 405 17.22 12.37 -11.76
N GLN A 406 18.12 11.39 -11.84
CA GLN A 406 19.56 11.66 -12.04
C GLN A 406 19.96 11.64 -13.51
N ASP A 407 19.51 10.62 -14.24
CA ASP A 407 19.79 10.43 -15.66
C ASP A 407 18.49 10.04 -16.39
N PHE A 408 18.34 10.53 -17.60
CA PHE A 408 17.21 10.21 -18.47
C PHE A 408 17.65 10.23 -19.92
N ARG A 409 17.35 9.15 -20.65
CA ARG A 409 17.68 9.02 -22.07
C ARG A 409 16.45 8.51 -22.81
N PHE A 410 15.97 9.29 -23.77
CA PHE A 410 14.75 9.01 -24.51
C PHE A 410 15.06 8.57 -25.95
N ASN A 411 14.17 7.76 -26.52
CA ASN A 411 14.29 7.19 -27.86
C ASN A 411 15.63 6.47 -28.11
N ILE A 412 16.09 5.75 -27.08
CA ILE A 412 17.30 4.93 -27.18
C ILE A 412 16.98 3.53 -27.67
N GLU A 413 17.98 2.88 -28.29
CA GLU A 413 17.93 1.46 -28.55
C GLU A 413 18.23 0.69 -27.26
N ILE A 414 17.37 -0.27 -26.92
CA ILE A 414 17.54 -1.15 -25.76
C ILE A 414 17.53 -2.59 -26.28
N PRO A 415 18.58 -3.39 -26.00
CA PRO A 415 18.61 -4.79 -26.41
C PRO A 415 17.46 -5.60 -25.80
N ASP A 416 16.89 -6.54 -26.56
CA ASP A 416 15.83 -7.43 -26.03
C ASP A 416 16.29 -8.29 -24.87
N SER A 417 17.59 -8.62 -24.82
CA SER A 417 18.22 -9.37 -23.74
C SER A 417 18.07 -8.73 -22.36
N TYR A 418 17.76 -7.43 -22.26
CA TYR A 418 17.47 -6.79 -20.98
C TYR A 418 16.19 -7.33 -20.34
N PHE A 419 15.24 -7.81 -21.14
CA PHE A 419 13.92 -8.27 -20.70
C PHE A 419 13.79 -9.80 -20.74
N GLU A 420 14.92 -10.50 -20.87
CA GLU A 420 15.00 -11.96 -20.85
C GLU A 420 15.68 -12.45 -19.57
N ILE A 421 15.34 -13.67 -19.16
CA ILE A 421 16.05 -14.36 -18.08
C ILE A 421 17.40 -14.83 -18.66
N PRO A 422 18.54 -14.47 -18.06
CA PRO A 422 19.83 -14.95 -18.54
C PRO A 422 19.91 -16.48 -18.47
N ARG A 423 20.56 -17.10 -19.47
CA ARG A 423 20.57 -18.57 -19.64
C ARG A 423 21.28 -19.31 -18.51
N ASP A 424 22.19 -18.64 -17.80
CA ASP A 424 22.95 -19.19 -16.69
C ASP A 424 22.24 -19.04 -15.34
N TYR A 425 21.00 -18.54 -15.31
CA TYR A 425 20.22 -18.37 -14.08
C TYR A 425 19.34 -19.59 -13.82
N ILE A 426 19.18 -19.92 -12.53
CA ILE A 426 18.40 -21.07 -12.07
C ILE A 426 17.13 -20.58 -11.38
N GLU A 427 16.00 -21.27 -11.59
CA GLU A 427 14.76 -20.94 -10.89
C GLU A 427 14.86 -21.35 -9.42
N ASP A 428 14.76 -20.38 -8.52
CA ASP A 428 14.61 -20.57 -7.08
C ASP A 428 13.30 -19.91 -6.64
N PRO A 429 12.23 -20.70 -6.45
CA PRO A 429 10.93 -20.15 -6.15
C PRO A 429 10.75 -19.81 -4.66
N THR A 430 11.82 -19.88 -3.86
CA THR A 430 11.85 -19.54 -2.43
C THR A 430 12.72 -18.33 -2.12
N ARG A 431 13.42 -17.76 -3.12
CA ARG A 431 14.38 -16.67 -2.93
C ARG A 431 13.73 -15.40 -2.40
N PHE A 432 12.53 -15.08 -2.88
CA PHE A 432 11.76 -13.89 -2.52
C PHE A 432 10.39 -14.33 -1.98
N PRO A 433 10.31 -14.79 -0.73
CA PRO A 433 9.07 -15.32 -0.16
C PRO A 433 7.95 -14.27 -0.09
N ASP A 434 8.31 -12.98 -0.04
CA ASP A 434 7.37 -11.86 0.03
C ASP A 434 6.87 -11.36 -1.35
N LEU A 435 7.26 -12.02 -2.45
CA LEU A 435 6.99 -11.56 -3.84
C LEU A 435 6.27 -12.59 -4.73
#